data_AF-A0A0C6FES8-F1
#
_entry.id   AF-A0A0C6FES8-F1
#
_cell.length_a   1.000
_cell.length_b   1.000
_cell.length_c   1.000
_cell.angle_alpha   90.00
_cell.angle_beta   90.00
_cell.angle_gamma   90.00
#
_symmetry.space_group_name_H-M   'P 1'
#
loop_
_entity.id
_entity.type
_entity.pdbx_description
1 polymer ?
#
loop_
_entity_poly.entity_id
_entity_poly.type
_entity_poly.pdbx_seq_one_letter_code
_entity_poly.pdbx_strand_id
1 'polypeptide(L)'
;MIVCSCNVLSDGQVRACLNPGPGCPRTPAQVYACLGCSPKCGRCARTIRGILDRALADTHAACTTTCGAACTLKELEEAAA
;
A
#
# COMPACT_ATOMS: atom_id res chain seq x y z
N MET A 1 13.23 -1.75 -8.32
CA MET A 1 14.17 -1.35 -7.25
C MET A 1 14.08 -2.35 -6.09
N ILE A 2 15.20 -2.78 -5.48
CA ILE A 2 15.17 -3.51 -4.20
C ILE A 2 14.77 -2.55 -3.08
N VAL A 3 13.78 -2.96 -2.28
CA VAL A 3 13.25 -2.18 -1.14
C VAL A 3 13.75 -2.75 0.18
N CYS A 4 13.86 -4.08 0.31
CA CYS A 4 14.33 -4.74 1.52
C CYS A 4 15.46 -5.73 1.20
N SER A 5 16.68 -5.45 1.66
CA SER A 5 17.80 -6.40 1.50
C SER A 5 17.65 -7.63 2.38
N CYS A 6 17.10 -7.49 3.59
CA CYS A 6 16.96 -8.59 4.56
C CYS A 6 16.04 -9.73 4.10
N ASN A 7 15.00 -9.39 3.34
CA ASN A 7 14.01 -10.33 2.82
C ASN A 7 14.03 -10.37 1.28
N VAL A 8 14.99 -9.70 0.65
CA VAL A 8 15.16 -9.60 -0.81
C VAL A 8 13.85 -9.24 -1.51
N LEU A 9 13.21 -8.17 -1.05
CA LEU A 9 11.94 -7.68 -1.60
C LEU A 9 12.19 -6.53 -2.57
N SER A 10 11.57 -6.61 -3.73
CA SER A 10 11.53 -5.55 -4.74
C SER A 10 10.27 -4.70 -4.62
N ASP A 11 10.34 -3.48 -5.15
CA ASP A 11 9.21 -2.57 -5.30
C ASP A 11 8.04 -3.23 -6.05
N GLY A 12 8.34 -3.97 -7.12
CA GLY A 12 7.34 -4.73 -7.88
C GLY A 12 6.64 -5.79 -7.03
N GLN A 13 7.36 -6.53 -6.19
CA GLN A 13 6.75 -7.47 -5.25
C GLN A 13 5.86 -6.77 -4.22
N VAL A 14 6.27 -5.62 -3.69
CA VAL A 14 5.45 -4.83 -2.76
C VAL A 14 4.16 -4.35 -3.44
N ARG A 15 4.25 -3.88 -4.69
CA ARG A 15 3.08 -3.44 -5.47
C ARG A 15 2.14 -4.58 -5.84
N ALA A 16 2.67 -5.76 -6.15
CA ALA A 16 1.88 -6.95 -6.49
C ALA A 16 0.98 -7.42 -5.33
N CYS A 17 1.27 -7.02 -4.09
CA CYS A 17 0.41 -7.29 -2.95
C CYS A 17 -0.86 -6.42 -2.92
N LEU A 18 -0.91 -5.32 -3.67
CA LEU A 18 -1.99 -4.32 -3.62
C LEU A 18 -3.20 -4.73 -4.47
N ASN A 19 -3.74 -5.90 -4.17
CA ASN A 19 -4.96 -6.37 -4.81
C ASN A 19 -6.18 -5.60 -4.29
N PRO A 20 -7.15 -5.24 -5.14
CA PRO A 20 -8.41 -4.64 -4.70
C PRO A 20 -9.15 -5.55 -3.71
N GLY A 21 -9.76 -4.95 -2.68
CA GLY A 21 -10.58 -5.65 -1.69
C GLY A 21 -10.00 -5.71 -0.27
N PRO A 22 -10.65 -6.47 0.64
CA PRO A 22 -10.35 -6.45 2.08
C PRO A 22 -8.97 -7.04 2.42
N GLY A 23 -8.38 -7.83 1.53
CA GLY A 23 -7.03 -8.38 1.69
C GLY A 23 -5.90 -7.41 1.33
N CYS A 24 -6.22 -6.19 0.87
CA CYS A 24 -5.22 -5.20 0.47
C CYS A 24 -4.40 -4.71 1.68
N PRO A 25 -3.06 -4.87 1.69
CA PRO A 25 -2.24 -4.43 2.81
C PRO A 25 -2.17 -2.90 2.91
N ARG A 26 -2.37 -2.38 4.12
CA ARG A 26 -2.33 -0.95 4.49
C ARG A 26 -1.16 -0.58 5.39
N THR A 27 -0.39 -1.58 5.84
CA THR A 27 0.80 -1.38 6.67
C THR A 27 1.98 -2.21 6.15
N PRO A 28 3.23 -1.80 6.43
CA PRO A 28 4.41 -2.61 6.09
C PRO A 28 4.35 -4.02 6.70
N ALA A 29 3.80 -4.17 7.91
CA ALA A 29 3.61 -5.47 8.55
C ALA A 29 2.72 -6.40 7.71
N GLN A 30 1.61 -5.88 7.19
CA GLN A 30 0.71 -6.64 6.31
C GLN A 30 1.36 -6.97 4.97
N VAL A 31 2.25 -6.12 4.44
CA VAL A 31 3.04 -6.45 3.24
C VAL A 31 3.95 -7.64 3.50
N TYR A 32 4.67 -7.66 4.63
CA TYR A 32 5.50 -8.82 4.98
C TYR A 32 4.65 -10.09 5.11
N ALA A 33 3.51 -10.02 5.78
CA ALA A 33 2.58 -11.14 5.90
C ALA A 33 2.05 -11.62 4.54
N CYS A 34 1.69 -10.71 3.65
CA CYS A 34 1.24 -11.02 2.28
C CYS A 34 2.33 -11.73 1.46
N LEU A 35 3.60 -11.36 1.68
CA LEU A 35 4.77 -11.97 1.04
C LEU A 35 5.31 -13.20 1.80
N GLY A 36 4.63 -13.64 2.86
CA GLY A 36 5.00 -14.83 3.62
C GLY A 36 6.31 -14.70 4.40
N CYS A 37 6.65 -13.50 4.87
CA CYS A 37 7.87 -13.26 5.63
C CYS A 37 7.63 -12.41 6.89
N SER A 38 8.60 -12.43 7.81
CA SER A 38 8.63 -11.56 8.98
C SER A 38 9.57 -10.38 8.77
N PRO A 39 9.31 -9.21 9.39
CA PRO A 39 10.27 -8.11 9.41
C PRO A 39 11.56 -8.53 10.14
N LYS A 40 12.73 -8.18 9.60
CA LYS A 40 14.02 -8.40 10.28
C LYS A 40 14.54 -7.11 10.91
N CYS A 41 15.11 -6.23 10.08
CA CYS A 41 15.85 -5.06 10.54
C CYS A 41 15.01 -3.77 10.52
N GLY A 42 13.83 -3.80 9.88
CA GLY A 42 12.84 -2.72 9.84
C GLY A 42 13.19 -1.49 8.98
N ARG A 43 14.42 -1.34 8.50
CA ARG A 43 14.87 -0.12 7.76
C ARG A 43 14.05 0.20 6.52
N CYS A 44 13.55 -0.82 5.85
CA CYS A 44 12.72 -0.70 4.65
C CYS A 44 11.26 -0.31 4.95
N ALA A 45 10.82 -0.28 6.21
CA ALA A 45 9.41 -0.04 6.55
C ALA A 45 8.91 1.33 6.08
N ARG A 46 9.72 2.40 6.19
CA ARG A 46 9.36 3.73 5.69
C ARG A 46 9.22 3.75 4.17
N THR A 47 10.13 3.07 3.46
CA THR A 47 10.07 2.95 1.99
C THR A 47 8.84 2.17 1.55
N ILE A 48 8.54 1.04 2.20
CA ILE A 48 7.33 0.25 1.94
C ILE A 48 6.10 1.12 2.18
N ARG A 49 6.04 1.86 3.30
CA ARG A 49 4.91 2.77 3.58
C ARG A 49 4.75 3.81 2.47
N GLY A 50 5.82 4.45 2.02
CA GLY A 50 5.75 5.41 0.91
C GLY A 50 5.34 4.77 -0.43
N ILE A 51 5.58 3.47 -0.65
CA ILE A 51 5.05 2.75 -1.82
C ILE A 51 3.55 2.53 -1.67
N LEU A 52 3.10 2.11 -0.47
CA LEU A 52 1.67 1.94 -0.16
C LEU A 52 0.91 3.25 -0.37
N ASP A 53 1.35 4.34 0.26
CA ASP A 53 0.65 5.63 0.20
C ASP A 53 0.51 6.13 -1.25
N ARG A 54 1.58 6.02 -2.05
CA ARG A 54 1.54 6.38 -3.49
C ARG A 54 0.59 5.51 -4.28
N ALA A 55 0.70 4.19 -4.15
CA ALA A 55 -0.14 3.28 -4.94
C ALA A 55 -1.63 3.37 -4.57
N LEU A 56 -1.95 3.65 -3.30
CA LEU A 56 -3.32 3.87 -2.86
C LEU A 56 -3.85 5.21 -3.36
N ALA A 57 -3.05 6.28 -3.30
CA ALA A 57 -3.40 7.57 -3.89
C ALA A 57 -3.63 7.47 -5.41
N ASP A 58 -2.77 6.74 -6.14
CA ASP A 58 -2.95 6.48 -7.57
C ASP A 58 -4.25 5.72 -7.85
N THR A 59 -4.59 4.74 -7.01
CA THR A 59 -5.84 3.97 -7.12
C THR A 59 -7.06 4.86 -6.85
N HIS A 60 -6.98 5.77 -5.87
CA HIS A 60 -8.04 6.74 -5.58
C HIS A 60 -8.19 7.76 -6.71
N ALA A 61 -7.09 8.29 -7.25
CA ALA A 61 -7.10 9.18 -8.40
C ALA A 61 -7.63 8.50 -9.68
N ALA A 62 -7.47 7.18 -9.81
CA ALA A 62 -8.10 6.41 -10.88
C ALA A 62 -9.61 6.16 -10.64
N CYS A 63 -10.09 6.28 -9.39
CA CYS A 63 -11.51 6.12 -9.03
C CYS A 63 -12.39 7.28 -9.54
N THR A 64 -11.79 8.38 -10.03
CA THR A 64 -12.46 9.67 -10.27
C THR A 64 -13.49 9.74 -11.41
N THR A 65 -14.13 8.66 -11.87
CA THR A 65 -15.26 8.83 -12.83
C THR A 65 -16.25 7.68 -13.03
N THR A 66 -16.17 6.53 -12.34
CA THR A 66 -16.96 5.35 -12.76
C THR A 66 -17.95 4.83 -11.73
N CYS A 67 -17.75 5.06 -10.44
CA CYS A 67 -18.75 4.71 -9.44
C CYS A 67 -19.62 5.94 -9.16
N GLY A 68 -20.88 5.92 -9.56
CA GLY A 68 -21.86 7.00 -9.28
C GLY A 68 -22.26 7.10 -7.80
N ALA A 69 -21.41 6.66 -6.87
CA ALA A 69 -21.65 6.64 -5.43
C ALA A 69 -20.81 7.72 -4.73
N ALA A 70 -21.34 8.28 -3.64
CA ALA A 70 -20.57 9.15 -2.77
C ALA A 70 -19.36 8.38 -2.20
N CYS A 71 -18.15 8.87 -2.49
CA CYS A 71 -16.92 8.23 -2.05
C CYS A 71 -16.64 8.63 -0.59
N THR A 72 -16.97 7.75 0.35
CA THR A 72 -16.76 7.95 1.80
C THR A 72 -15.29 8.11 2.20
N LEU A 73 -14.36 7.77 1.30
CA LEU A 73 -12.93 8.02 1.51
C LEU A 73 -12.56 9.50 1.33
N LYS A 74 -13.27 10.24 0.47
CA LYS A 74 -13.05 11.69 0.29
C LYS A 74 -13.38 12.47 1.57
N GLU A 75 -14.44 12.07 2.27
CA GLU A 75 -14.83 12.64 3.56
C GLU A 75 -13.77 12.41 4.66
N LEU A 76 -13.03 11.30 4.61
CA LEU A 76 -11.94 11.01 5.55
C LEU A 76 -10.65 11.79 5.23
N GLU A 77 -10.38 12.06 3.95
CA GLU A 77 -9.25 12.89 3.53
C GLU A 77 -9.46 14.37 3.90
N GLU A 78 -10.66 14.91 3.69
CA GLU A 78 -11.01 16.29 4.09
C GLU A 78 -11.04 16.48 5.61
N ALA A 79 -11.36 15.44 6.39
CA ALA A 79 -11.30 15.48 7.85
C ALA A 79 -9.88 15.38 8.43
N ALA A 80 -8.90 14.97 7.63
CA ALA A 80 -7.50 14.81 8.04
C ALA A 80 -6.58 15.98 7.63
N ALA A 81 -7.09 16.91 6.82
CA ALA A 81 -6.42 18.15 6.38
C ALA A 81 -6.75 19.33 7.31
#